data_AF-A0A1G1I228-F1
#
_entry.id   AF-A0A1G1I228-F1
#
_cell.length_a   1.000
_cell.length_b   1.000
_cell.length_c   1.000
_cell.angle_alpha   90.00
_cell.angle_beta   90.00
_cell.angle_gamma   90.00
#
_symmetry.space_group_name_H-M   'P 1'
#
loop_
_entity.id
_entity.type
_entity.pdbx_description
1 polymer ?
#
loop_
_entity_poly.entity_id
_entity_poly.type
_entity_poly.pdbx_seq_one_letter_code
_entity_poly.pdbx_strand_id
1 'polypeptide(L)' 'MKLYHLTAVIWKEGKHYVSKCPELGVASFGSTPEKARAALEEAVALYVANARKLGLLKEIEPALLSEARFTASLDVAVA' A
#
# COMPACT_ATOMS: atom_id res chain seq x y z
N MET A 1 -13.62 6.61 13.55
CA MET A 1 -12.47 6.50 12.63
C MET A 1 -12.96 5.86 11.35
N LYS A 2 -12.54 6.36 10.17
CA LYS A 2 -12.90 5.73 8.89
C LYS A 2 -11.88 4.64 8.59
N LEU A 3 -12.33 3.42 8.33
CA LEU A 3 -11.48 2.29 7.96
C LEU A 3 -11.45 2.19 6.43
N TYR A 4 -10.26 2.03 5.87
CA TYR A 4 -10.06 1.84 4.43
C TYR A 4 -9.55 0.43 4.19
N HIS A 5 -10.13 -0.26 3.21
CA HIS A 5 -9.69 -1.58 2.79
C HIS A 5 -8.77 -1.44 1.59
N LEU A 6 -7.46 -1.61 1.79
CA LEU A 6 -6.42 -1.40 0.79
C LEU A 6 -5.55 -2.66 0.65
N THR A 7 -4.84 -2.76 -0.46
CA THR A 7 -4.01 -3.91 -0.79
C THR A 7 -2.59 -3.74 -0.25
N ALA A 8 -1.99 -4.83 0.23
CA ALA A 8 -0.57 -4.92 0.51
C ALA A 8 0.05 -6.01 -0.35
N VAL A 9 1.02 -5.64 -1.19
CA VAL A 9 1.86 -6.58 -1.94
C VAL A 9 3.20 -6.66 -1.22
N ILE A 10 3.65 -7.86 -0.90
CA ILE A 10 4.87 -8.09 -0.11
C ILE A 10 5.76 -9.10 -0.84
N TRP A 11 7.04 -8.76 -1.00
CA TRP A 11 8.03 -9.65 -1.63
C TRP A 11 9.36 -9.57 -0.89
N LYS A 12 10.21 -10.57 -1.09
CA LYS A 12 11.54 -10.61 -0.51
C LYS A 12 12.53 -9.85 -1.41
N GLU A 13 13.30 -8.97 -0.82
CA GLU A 13 14.38 -8.23 -1.49
C GLU A 13 15.65 -8.33 -0.63
N GLY A 14 16.64 -9.09 -1.10
CA GLY A 14 17.85 -9.39 -0.34
C GLY A 14 17.56 -10.06 1.00
N LYS A 15 17.92 -9.37 2.10
CA LYS A 15 17.71 -9.83 3.49
C LYS A 15 16.40 -9.34 4.12
N HIS A 16 15.64 -8.52 3.42
CA HIS A 16 14.43 -7.88 3.93
C HIS A 16 13.21 -8.27 3.10
N TYR A 17 12.03 -7.90 3.61
CA TYR A 17 10.78 -7.94 2.87
C TYR A 17 10.34 -6.52 2.60
N VAL A 18 10.06 -6.22 1.33
CA VAL A 18 9.50 -4.94 0.89
C VAL A 18 7.99 -5.11 0.77
N SER A 19 7.25 -4.08 1.15
CA SER A 19 5.80 -4.03 1.11
C SER A 19 5.34 -2.78 0.38
N LYS A 20 4.28 -2.88 -0.43
CA LYS A 20 3.72 -1.76 -1.20
C LYS A 20 2.20 -1.79 -1.18
N CYS A 21 1.59 -0.60 -1.07
CA CYS A 21 0.18 -0.33 -1.28
C CYS A 21 0.02 0.24 -2.71
N PRO A 22 -0.39 -0.57 -3.70
CA PRO A 22 -0.49 -0.14 -5.09
C PRO A 22 -1.38 1.09 -5.29
N GLU A 23 -2.49 1.16 -4.56
CA GLU A 23 -3.52 2.18 -4.71
C GLU A 23 -3.01 3.58 -4.35
N LEU A 24 -2.06 3.68 -3.42
CA LEU A 24 -1.52 4.95 -2.93
C LEU A 24 -0.06 5.18 -3.33
N GLY A 25 0.58 4.19 -3.97
CA GLY A 25 2.00 4.24 -4.29
C GLY A 25 2.94 4.26 -3.06
N VAL A 26 2.42 3.96 -1.87
CA VAL A 26 3.18 3.97 -0.61
C VAL A 26 3.90 2.63 -0.44
N ALA A 27 5.16 2.67 -0.02
CA ALA A 27 5.96 1.48 0.24
C ALA A 27 6.63 1.55 1.62
N SER A 28 6.97 0.38 2.17
CA SER A 28 7.71 0.21 3.41
C SER A 28 8.51 -1.11 3.35
N PHE A 29 9.18 -1.47 4.44
CA PHE A 29 9.95 -2.72 4.51
C PHE A 29 10.07 -3.25 5.95
N GLY A 30 10.47 -4.51 6.09
CA GLY A 30 10.69 -5.14 7.38
C GLY A 30 11.57 -6.38 7.30
N SER A 31 12.04 -6.87 8.45
CA SER A 31 12.86 -8.09 8.51
C SER A 31 12.04 -9.38 8.30
N THR A 32 10.71 -9.32 8.42
CA THR A 32 9.77 -10.41 8.15
C THR A 32 8.56 -9.87 7.36
N PRO A 33 7.77 -10.72 6.70
CA PRO A 33 6.56 -10.29 6.00
C PRO A 33 5.59 -9.53 6.91
N GLU A 34 5.42 -9.97 8.16
CA GLU A 34 4.51 -9.37 9.14
C GLU A 34 5.00 -7.98 9.54
N LYS A 35 6.31 -7.81 9.75
CA LYS A 35 6.91 -6.51 10.05
C LYS A 35 6.80 -5.55 8.87
N ALA A 36 7.01 -6.05 7.64
CA ALA A 36 6.84 -5.24 6.44
C ALA A 36 5.37 -4.81 6.26
N ARG A 37 4.42 -5.70 6.55
CA ARG A 37 2.97 -5.38 6.53
C ARG A 37 2.62 -4.31 7.56
N ALA A 38 3.06 -4.47 8.81
CA ALA A 38 2.79 -3.52 9.89
C ALA A 38 3.38 -2.14 9.58
N ALA A 39 4.63 -2.09 9.11
CA ALA A 39 5.28 -0.84 8.73
C ALA A 39 4.58 -0.16 7.52
N LEU A 40 4.00 -0.94 6.60
CA LEU A 40 3.19 -0.38 5.50
C LEU A 40 1.86 0.19 6.01
N GLU A 41 1.20 -0.48 6.94
CA GLU A 41 -0.05 -0.02 7.55
C GLU A 41 0.14 1.36 8.22
N GLU A 42 1.22 1.54 8.97
CA GLU A 42 1.61 2.82 9.56
C GLU A 42 1.91 3.89 8.49
N ALA A 43 2.71 3.54 7.48
CA ALA A 43 3.07 4.46 6.41
C ALA A 43 1.84 4.94 5.62
N VAL A 44 0.90 4.04 5.33
CA VAL A 44 -0.37 4.36 4.66
C VAL A 44 -1.25 5.24 5.54
N ALA A 45 -1.36 4.94 6.84
CA ALA A 45 -2.13 5.76 7.78
C ALA A 45 -1.57 7.20 7.86
N LEU A 46 -0.24 7.34 7.93
CA LEU A 46 0.45 8.63 7.91
C LEU A 46 0.22 9.38 6.60
N TYR A 47 0.30 8.69 5.46
CA TYR A 47 0.06 9.28 4.14
C TYR A 47 -1.36 9.87 4.04
N VAL A 48 -2.39 9.09 4.40
CA VAL A 48 -3.79 9.54 4.35
C VAL A 48 -4.03 10.69 5.34
N ALA A 49 -3.43 10.63 6.54
CA ALA A 49 -3.53 11.72 7.51
C ALA A 49 -2.91 13.02 6.99
N ASN A 50 -1.76 12.94 6.32
CA ASN A 50 -1.10 14.10 5.72
C ASN A 50 -1.87 14.64 4.51
N ALA A 51 -2.37 13.77 3.63
CA ALA A 51 -3.23 14.18 2.51
C ALA A 51 -4.48 14.94 3.00
N ARG A 52 -5.09 14.50 4.10
CA ARG A 52 -6.19 15.23 4.74
C ARG A 52 -5.77 16.61 5.23
N LYS A 53 -4.62 16.73 5.90
CA LYS A 53 -4.10 18.02 6.41
C LYS A 53 -3.77 19.01 5.29
N LEU A 54 -3.26 18.50 4.16
CA LEU A 54 -2.86 19.30 3.00
C LEU A 54 -4.01 19.59 2.04
N GLY A 55 -5.23 19.09 2.30
CA GLY A 55 -6.39 19.28 1.41
C GLY A 55 -6.37 18.40 0.16
N LEU A 56 -5.46 17.44 0.06
CA LEU A 56 -5.25 16.55 -1.10
C LEU A 56 -6.12 15.29 -1.04
N LEU A 57 -7.02 15.17 -0.05
CA LEU A 57 -7.80 13.95 0.15
C LEU A 57 -8.68 13.59 -1.06
N LYS A 58 -9.20 14.60 -1.78
CA LYS A 58 -10.02 14.42 -2.99
C LYS A 58 -9.26 13.75 -4.12
N GLU A 59 -7.93 13.94 -4.19
CA GLU A 59 -7.10 13.38 -5.25
C GLU A 59 -6.90 11.86 -5.05
N ILE A 60 -6.88 11.41 -3.79
CA ILE A 60 -6.69 10.00 -3.44
C ILE A 60 -8.01 9.30 -3.10
N GLU A 61 -9.13 10.02 -3.08
CA GLU A 61 -10.45 9.48 -2.77
C GLU A 61 -10.87 8.31 -3.68
N PRO A 62 -10.65 8.35 -5.01
CA PRO A 62 -10.95 7.21 -5.88
C PRO A 62 -10.22 5.93 -5.48
N ALA A 63 -8.94 6.06 -5.08
CA ALA A 63 -8.11 4.95 -4.61
C ALA A 63 -8.61 4.39 -3.27
N LEU A 64 -9.14 5.25 -2.39
CA LEU A 64 -9.63 4.89 -1.07
C LEU A 64 -11.03 4.25 -1.09
N LEU A 65 -11.91 4.72 -1.98
CA LEU A 65 -13.35 4.41 -1.95
C LEU A 65 -13.83 3.42 -3.02
N SER A 66 -12.92 2.84 -3.84
CA SER A 66 -13.31 1.79 -4.79
C SER A 66 -14.09 0.67 -4.10
N GLU A 67 -15.29 0.36 -4.61
CA GLU A 67 -16.22 -0.62 -4.02
C GLU A 67 -15.71 -2.06 -4.14
N ALA A 68 -14.98 -2.36 -5.21
CA ALA A 68 -14.35 -3.65 -5.44
C ALA A 68 -12.89 -3.46 -5.89
N ARG A 69 -12.05 -4.43 -5.53
CA ARG A 69 -10.64 -4.53 -5.95
C ARG A 69 -10.36 -5.97 -6.33
N PHE A 70 -9.64 -6.14 -7.44
CA PHE A 70 -9.21 -7.44 -7.93
C PHE A 70 -7.69 -7.44 -8.02
N THR A 71 -7.06 -8.47 -7.47
CA THR A 71 -5.61 -8.67 -7.55
C THR A 71 -5.35 -9.94 -8.35
N ALA A 72 -4.45 -9.88 -9.31
CA ALA A 72 -4.06 -11.04 -10.12
C ALA A 72 -2.54 -11.04 -10.34
N SER A 73 -1.96 -12.22 -10.37
CA SER A 73 -0.58 -12.43 -10.82
C SER A 73 -0.53 -12.41 -12.34
N LEU A 74 0.59 -11.93 -12.89
CA LEU A 74 0.86 -11.92 -14.33
C LEU A 74 2.22 -12.57 -14.58
N ASP A 75 2.28 -13.47 -15.55
CA ASP A 75 3.52 -14.06 -16.05
C ASP A 75 3.93 -13.34 -17.34
N VAL A 76 5.14 -12.79 -17.36
CA VAL A 76 5.66 -12.03 -18.51
C VAL A 76 6.98 -12.63 -18.96
N ALA A 77 7.06 -13.03 -20.23
CA ALA A 77 8.32 -13.40 -20.86
C ALA A 77 8.96 -12.16 -21.50
N VAL A 78 10.24 -11.93 -21.20
CA VAL A 78 11.06 -10.86 -21.79
C VAL A 78 12.26 -11.50 -22.52
N ALA A 79 12.65 -10.88 -23.63
CA ALA A 79 13.76 -11.32 -24.48
C ALA A 79 15.13 -10.92 -23.93
#